data_AF-A0AA45GBL5-F1
#
_entry.id   AF-A0AA45GBL5-F1
#
_cell.length_a   1.000
_cell.length_b   1.000
_cell.length_c   1.000
_cell.angle_alpha   90.00
_cell.angle_beta   90.00
_cell.angle_gamma   90.00
#
_symmetry.space_group_name_H-M   'P 1'
#
loop_
_entity.id
_entity.type
_entity.pdbx_description
1 polymer ?
#
loop_
_entity_poly.entity_id
_entity_poly.type
_entity_poly.pdbx_seq_one_letter_code
_entity_poly.pdbx_strand_id
1 'polypeptide(L)'
;MSHSISPTFRVAATTLAVAIAIIAPVTAVASAAPPQLGQPCAGAEIGRKVVDDQGRTIMCNNYRWQLYTGQRPSHPWADDQR
;
A
#
# COMPACT_ATOMS: atom_id res chain seq x y z
N MET A 1 -67.58 19.59 29.42
CA MET A 1 -67.69 20.43 28.22
C MET A 1 -67.15 21.81 28.57
N SER A 2 -65.96 22.16 28.09
CA SER A 2 -65.49 23.56 27.97
C SER A 2 -64.15 23.57 27.23
N HIS A 3 -64.06 24.49 26.26
CA HIS A 3 -63.11 24.58 25.16
C HIS A 3 -61.93 25.50 25.49
N SER A 4 -60.82 25.38 24.76
CA SER A 4 -60.04 26.49 24.12
C SER A 4 -58.57 26.05 23.94
N ILE A 5 -58.15 25.67 22.73
CA ILE A 5 -57.61 26.51 21.62
C ILE A 5 -56.22 27.09 21.95
N SER A 6 -55.21 26.42 21.41
CA SER A 6 -53.79 26.75 21.44
C SER A 6 -53.43 27.85 20.44
N PRO A 7 -52.61 28.87 20.80
CA PRO A 7 -51.95 29.70 19.81
C PRO A 7 -50.72 28.95 19.26
N THR A 8 -50.79 28.65 17.96
CA THR A 8 -49.73 27.94 17.22
C THR A 8 -48.67 28.96 16.78
N PHE A 9 -47.57 29.08 17.52
CA PHE A 9 -46.38 29.77 17.04
C PHE A 9 -45.49 28.77 16.30
N ARG A 10 -45.57 28.76 14.96
CA ARG A 10 -44.62 28.03 14.10
C ARG A 10 -43.47 28.96 13.76
N VAL A 11 -42.33 28.79 14.40
CA VAL A 11 -41.06 29.31 13.87
C VAL A 11 -40.35 28.12 13.21
N ALA A 12 -40.24 28.19 11.89
CA ALA A 12 -39.64 27.16 11.06
C ALA A 12 -38.12 27.12 11.29
N ALA A 13 -37.63 26.02 11.86
CA ALA A 13 -36.21 25.71 11.90
C ALA A 13 -35.79 25.16 10.54
N THR A 14 -35.15 25.98 9.71
CA THR A 14 -34.52 25.52 8.47
C THR A 14 -33.20 24.83 8.80
N THR A 15 -33.21 23.50 8.83
CA THR A 15 -32.00 22.68 8.90
C THR A 15 -31.30 22.68 7.54
N LEU A 16 -30.19 23.40 7.43
CA LEU A 16 -29.32 23.35 6.26
C LEU A 16 -28.42 22.09 6.38
N ALA A 17 -28.84 20.98 5.78
CA ALA A 17 -28.02 19.77 5.68
C ALA A 17 -27.06 19.91 4.50
N VAL A 18 -25.81 20.32 4.76
CA VAL A 18 -24.74 20.33 3.77
C VAL A 18 -24.12 18.93 3.70
N ALA A 19 -24.50 18.15 2.70
CA ALA A 19 -23.84 16.87 2.40
C ALA A 19 -22.54 17.13 1.63
N ILE A 20 -21.41 17.13 2.33
CA ILE A 20 -20.08 17.17 1.70
C ILE A 20 -19.74 15.75 1.24
N ALA A 21 -19.90 15.47 -0.05
CA ALA A 21 -19.34 14.27 -0.66
C ALA A 21 -17.81 14.44 -0.72
N ILE A 22 -17.08 13.83 0.22
CA ILE A 22 -15.62 13.75 0.17
C ILE A 22 -15.27 12.80 -0.97
N ILE A 23 -14.94 13.36 -2.14
CA ILE A 23 -14.37 12.60 -3.26
C ILE A 23 -12.91 12.34 -2.87
N ALA A 24 -12.65 11.22 -2.19
CA ALA A 24 -11.28 10.75 -2.01
C ALA A 24 -10.73 10.34 -3.38
N PRO A 25 -9.52 10.80 -3.79
CA PRO A 25 -8.90 10.29 -4.99
C PRO A 25 -8.55 8.82 -4.77
N VAL A 26 -9.23 7.92 -5.48
CA VAL A 26 -8.77 6.54 -5.63
C VAL A 26 -7.49 6.62 -6.48
N THR A 27 -6.34 6.69 -5.82
CA THR A 27 -5.06 6.50 -6.51
C THR A 27 -5.02 5.06 -6.99
N ALA A 28 -5.35 4.85 -8.26
CA ALA A 28 -5.14 3.57 -8.90
C ALA A 28 -3.66 3.21 -8.80
N VAL A 29 -3.35 2.16 -8.03
CA VAL A 29 -2.00 1.59 -7.99
C VAL A 29 -1.79 0.86 -9.30
N ALA A 30 -1.17 1.53 -10.28
CA ALA A 30 -0.74 0.88 -11.50
C ALA A 30 0.14 -0.32 -11.11
N SER A 31 -0.29 -1.52 -11.49
CA SER A 31 0.52 -2.72 -11.32
C SER A 31 1.71 -2.60 -12.25
N ALA A 32 2.86 -2.17 -11.72
CA ALA A 32 4.09 -2.08 -12.49
C ALA A 32 4.47 -3.48 -13.01
N ALA A 33 5.01 -3.53 -14.22
CA ALA A 33 5.57 -4.76 -14.76
C ALA A 33 6.61 -5.35 -13.79
N PRO A 34 6.74 -6.69 -13.70
CA PRO A 34 7.78 -7.30 -12.89
C PRO A 34 9.16 -6.76 -13.29
N PRO A 35 10.01 -6.41 -12.32
CA PRO A 35 11.35 -5.96 -12.62
C PRO A 35 12.18 -7.07 -13.26
N GLN A 36 13.23 -6.65 -13.96
CA GLN A 36 14.12 -7.53 -14.72
C GLN A 36 15.53 -7.50 -14.15
N LEU A 37 16.32 -8.54 -14.40
CA LEU A 37 17.74 -8.56 -14.02
C LEU A 37 18.48 -7.31 -14.55
N GLY A 38 19.31 -6.73 -13.68
CA GLY A 38 20.11 -5.54 -13.98
C GLY A 38 19.36 -4.21 -13.93
N GLN A 39 18.02 -4.22 -13.88
CA GLN A 39 17.23 -2.99 -13.72
C GLN A 39 17.53 -2.31 -12.39
N PRO A 40 17.49 -0.97 -12.33
CA PRO A 40 17.62 -0.26 -11.07
C PRO A 40 16.45 -0.60 -10.15
N CYS A 41 16.70 -0.56 -8.84
CA CYS A 41 15.67 -0.69 -7.81
C CYS A 41 15.80 0.41 -6.76
N ALA A 42 14.68 0.74 -6.10
CA ALA A 42 14.70 1.75 -5.06
C ALA A 42 15.39 1.22 -3.78
N GLY A 43 15.98 2.11 -2.98
CA GLY A 43 16.59 1.72 -1.71
C GLY A 43 15.61 1.03 -0.76
N ALA A 44 14.32 1.40 -0.81
CA ALA A 44 13.25 0.76 -0.04
C ALA A 44 12.97 -0.69 -0.47
N GLU A 45 13.45 -1.12 -1.64
CA GLU A 45 13.27 -2.47 -2.15
C GLU A 45 14.46 -3.38 -1.85
N ILE A 46 15.56 -2.88 -1.25
CA ILE A 46 16.74 -3.70 -0.97
C ILE A 46 16.37 -4.92 -0.11
N GLY A 47 16.76 -6.11 -0.56
CA GLY A 47 16.41 -7.40 0.06
C GLY A 47 15.05 -7.96 -0.34
N ARG A 48 14.20 -7.19 -1.03
CA ARG A 48 12.92 -7.67 -1.59
C ARG A 48 13.19 -8.72 -2.66
N LYS A 49 12.46 -9.83 -2.60
CA LYS A 49 12.49 -10.91 -3.60
C LYS A 49 11.22 -10.87 -4.43
N VAL A 50 11.38 -11.00 -5.74
CA VAL A 50 10.27 -11.09 -6.69
C VAL A 50 10.61 -12.11 -7.78
N VAL A 51 9.62 -12.51 -8.55
CA VAL A 51 9.79 -13.37 -9.72
C VAL A 51 9.73 -12.49 -10.97
N ASP A 52 10.70 -12.62 -11.86
CA ASP A 52 10.71 -11.92 -13.15
C ASP A 52 9.80 -12.60 -14.19
N ASP A 53 9.69 -12.02 -15.38
CA ASP A 53 8.90 -12.59 -16.48
C ASP A 53 9.44 -13.93 -17.03
N GLN A 54 10.71 -14.26 -16.74
CA GLN A 54 11.33 -15.53 -17.08
C GLN A 54 11.15 -16.59 -15.99
N GLY A 55 10.42 -16.27 -14.91
CA GLY A 55 10.18 -17.19 -13.78
C GLY A 55 11.35 -17.32 -12.82
N ARG A 56 12.37 -16.45 -12.90
CA ARG A 56 13.52 -16.46 -11.99
C ARG A 56 13.23 -15.65 -10.75
N THR A 57 13.59 -16.16 -9.58
CA THR A 57 13.61 -15.36 -8.36
C THR A 57 14.78 -14.39 -8.41
N ILE A 58 14.49 -13.11 -8.30
CA ILE A 58 15.46 -12.01 -8.28
C ILE A 58 15.32 -11.22 -6.98
N MET A 59 16.41 -10.58 -6.56
CA MET A 59 16.47 -9.77 -5.35
C MET A 59 17.12 -8.43 -5.65
N CYS A 60 16.53 -7.35 -5.13
CA CYS A 60 17.15 -6.03 -5.20
C CYS A 60 18.34 -5.99 -4.23
N ASN A 61 19.54 -5.80 -4.78
CA ASN A 61 20.78 -5.71 -4.03
C ASN A 61 21.71 -4.69 -4.72
N ASN A 62 22.41 -3.87 -3.94
CA ASN A 62 23.25 -2.80 -4.47
C ASN A 62 22.53 -1.93 -5.55
N TYR A 63 21.28 -1.55 -5.28
CA TYR A 63 20.42 -0.75 -6.16
C TYR A 63 20.13 -1.36 -7.54
N ARG A 64 20.32 -2.68 -7.70
CA ARG A 64 20.05 -3.43 -8.93
C ARG A 64 19.29 -4.71 -8.60
N TRP A 65 18.39 -5.11 -9.48
CA TRP A 65 17.81 -6.46 -9.44
C TRP A 65 18.83 -7.50 -9.89
N GLN A 66 19.10 -8.49 -9.04
CA GLN A 66 20.10 -9.53 -9.25
C GLN A 66 19.48 -10.92 -9.07
N LEU A 67 20.07 -11.96 -9.67
CA LEU A 67 19.58 -13.33 -9.52
C LEU A 67 19.71 -13.76 -8.07
N TYR A 68 18.62 -14.25 -7.48
CA TYR A 68 18.66 -14.78 -6.12
C TYR A 68 19.09 -16.25 -6.16
N THR A 69 20.33 -16.51 -5.78
CA THR A 69 20.91 -17.88 -5.71
C THR A 69 20.82 -18.49 -4.32
N GLY A 70 19.97 -17.94 -3.44
CA GLY A 70 19.95 -18.31 -2.02
C GLY A 70 20.91 -17.47 -1.18
N GLN A 71 20.73 -17.49 0.14
CA GLN A 71 21.77 -17.04 1.05
C GLN A 71 22.64 -18.24 1.38
N ARG A 72 23.96 -18.11 1.22
CA ARG A 72 24.90 -19.09 1.75
C ARG A 72 25.21 -18.69 3.20
N PRO A 73 24.67 -19.37 4.21
CA PRO A 73 25.13 -19.16 5.58
C PRO A 73 26.64 -19.44 5.62
N SER A 74 27.39 -18.53 6.20
CA SER A 74 28.82 -18.70 6.48
C SER A 74 29.02 -18.38 7.95
N HIS A 75 29.74 -19.25 8.64
CA HIS A 75 30.04 -19.09 10.05
C HIS A 75 31.46 -19.59 10.31
N PRO A 76 32.38 -18.74 10.81
CA PRO A 76 33.80 -19.09 10.93
C PRO A 76 34.04 -20.40 11.68
N TRP A 77 33.39 -20.57 12.84
CA TRP A 77 33.48 -21.84 13.59
C TRP A 77 33.01 -23.07 12.80
N ALA A 78 32.05 -22.96 11.89
CA ALA A 78 31.52 -24.11 11.14
C ALA A 78 32.37 -24.37 9.88
N ASP A 79 32.79 -23.30 9.20
CA ASP A 79 33.51 -23.36 7.94
C ASP A 79 34.99 -23.77 8.13
N ASP A 80 35.59 -23.52 9.30
CA ASP A 80 37.00 -23.81 9.61
C ASP A 80 37.26 -25.23 10.20
N GLN A 81 36.24 -26.07 10.37
CA GLN A 81 36.36 -27.43 10.96
C GLN A 81 36.76 -28.52 9.97
N ARG A 82 37.40 -28.16 8.84
CA ARG A 82 37.64 -29.06 7.71
C ARG A 82 38.94 -29.84 7.81
#